data_AF-A0A1E1W6Y6-F1
#
_entry.id   AF-A0A1E1W6Y6-F1
#
_cell.length_a   1.000
_cell.length_b   1.000
_cell.length_c   1.000
_cell.angle_alpha   90.00
_cell.angle_beta   90.00
_cell.angle_gamma   90.00
#
_symmetry.space_group_name_H-M   'P 1'
#
loop_
_entity.id
_entity.type
_entity.pdbx_description
1 polymer ?
#
loop_
_entity_poly.entity_id
_entity_poly.type
_entity_poly.pdbx_seq_one_letter_code
_entity_poly.pdbx_strand_id
1 'polypeptide(L)'
;SQALTTVSAGLVCWFNSMPPDIVVKVLSTGAGPLCGFEGLLSLYASEDSMWGDMSVAVEDLHSVVFVLTKAAHNNTTPRVTGARGAITVYIPVSEVLFSHFG
;
A
#
# COMPACT_ATOMS: atom_id res chain seq x y z
N SER A 1 -1.24 12.21 -0.57
CA SER A 1 -1.76 11.55 -1.79
C SER A 1 -2.82 10.55 -1.35
N GLN A 2 -4.04 10.62 -1.90
CA GLN A 2 -5.15 9.73 -1.50
C GLN A 2 -4.86 8.27 -1.88
N ALA A 3 -4.44 8.02 -3.12
CA ALA A 3 -4.14 6.67 -3.61
C ALA A 3 -3.05 5.98 -2.75
N LEU A 4 -1.98 6.70 -2.41
CA LEU A 4 -0.90 6.16 -1.57
C LEU A 4 -1.38 5.83 -0.16
N THR A 5 -2.21 6.69 0.43
CA THR A 5 -2.81 6.45 1.74
C THR A 5 -3.70 5.21 1.71
N THR A 6 -4.55 5.06 0.68
CA THR A 6 -5.43 3.90 0.51
C THR A 6 -4.64 2.60 0.42
N VAL A 7 -3.59 2.54 -0.40
CA VAL A 7 -2.74 1.34 -0.50
C VAL A 7 -2.03 1.06 0.82
N SER A 8 -1.43 2.08 1.43
CA SER A 8 -0.68 1.90 2.68
C SER A 8 -1.57 1.39 3.81
N ALA A 9 -2.77 1.98 3.96
CA ALA A 9 -3.76 1.54 4.94
C ALA A 9 -4.31 0.14 4.62
N GLY A 10 -4.58 -0.15 3.33
CA GLY A 10 -5.01 -1.47 2.87
C GLY A 10 -3.98 -2.55 3.16
N LEU A 11 -2.69 -2.28 2.93
CA LEU A 11 -1.59 -3.18 3.24
C LEU A 11 -1.47 -3.42 4.74
N VAL A 12 -1.49 -2.36 5.56
CA VAL A 12 -1.50 -2.51 7.03
C VAL A 12 -2.69 -3.36 7.46
N CYS A 13 -3.88 -3.08 6.97
CA CYS A 13 -5.09 -3.84 7.29
C CYS A 13 -4.94 -5.32 6.90
N TRP A 14 -4.48 -5.59 5.68
CA TRP A 14 -4.28 -6.94 5.17
C TRP A 14 -3.26 -7.74 5.98
N PHE A 15 -2.10 -7.16 6.29
CA PHE A 15 -1.07 -7.79 7.11
C PHE A 15 -1.54 -8.10 8.55
N ASN A 16 -2.48 -7.32 9.08
CA ASN A 16 -3.04 -7.55 10.42
C ASN A 16 -4.26 -8.49 10.43
N SER A 17 -4.89 -8.71 9.28
CA SER A 17 -6.13 -9.48 9.19
C SER A 17 -5.95 -10.87 8.60
N MET A 18 -4.84 -11.12 7.89
CA MET A 18 -4.58 -12.41 7.24
C MET A 18 -3.72 -13.34 8.10
N PRO A 19 -3.91 -14.67 7.99
CA PRO A 19 -3.01 -15.63 8.60
C PRO A 19 -1.57 -15.42 8.13
N PRO A 20 -0.56 -15.41 9.03
CA PRO A 20 0.83 -15.17 8.65
C PRO A 20 1.35 -16.07 7.54
N ASP A 21 0.99 -17.36 7.55
CA ASP A 21 1.42 -18.33 6.53
C ASP A 21 0.97 -17.96 5.11
N ILE A 22 -0.22 -17.38 4.97
CA ILE A 22 -0.75 -16.90 3.68
C ILE A 22 0.05 -15.70 3.21
N VAL A 23 0.29 -14.75 4.10
CA VAL A 23 1.08 -13.55 3.78
C VAL A 23 2.50 -13.94 3.37
N VAL A 24 3.16 -14.80 4.13
CA VAL A 24 4.50 -15.30 3.85
C VAL A 24 4.56 -15.98 2.50
N LYS A 25 3.60 -16.88 2.22
CA LYS A 25 3.53 -17.58 0.94
C LYS A 25 3.40 -16.61 -0.24
N VAL A 26 2.54 -15.59 -0.13
CA VAL A 26 2.34 -14.60 -1.20
C VAL A 26 3.60 -13.77 -1.42
N LEU A 27 4.19 -13.22 -0.36
CA LEU A 27 5.39 -12.38 -0.48
C LEU A 27 6.62 -13.18 -0.97
N SER A 28 6.71 -14.47 -0.63
CA SER A 28 7.77 -15.36 -1.10
C SER A 28 7.73 -15.64 -2.61
N THR A 29 6.62 -15.32 -3.29
CA THR A 29 6.54 -15.44 -4.76
C THR A 29 7.32 -14.36 -5.50
N GLY A 30 7.76 -13.30 -4.80
CA GLY A 30 8.35 -12.11 -5.41
C GLY A 30 7.33 -11.16 -6.06
N ALA A 31 6.03 -11.48 -5.98
CA ALA A 31 4.99 -10.57 -6.44
C ALA A 31 4.88 -9.35 -5.52
N GLY A 32 4.84 -8.16 -6.14
CA GLY A 32 4.50 -6.92 -5.45
C GLY A 32 2.99 -6.83 -5.16
N PRO A 33 2.57 -5.80 -4.40
CA PRO A 33 1.16 -5.58 -4.12
C PRO A 33 0.39 -5.25 -5.41
N LEU A 34 -0.75 -5.93 -5.59
CA LEU A 34 -1.70 -5.62 -6.66
C LEU A 34 -2.90 -4.89 -6.04
N CYS A 35 -3.19 -3.68 -6.51
CA CYS A 35 -4.29 -2.86 -6.01
C CYS A 35 -5.27 -2.52 -7.14
N GLY A 36 -6.55 -2.80 -6.91
CA GLY A 36 -7.64 -2.36 -7.79
C GLY A 36 -8.20 -1.03 -7.30
N PHE A 37 -8.40 -0.09 -8.22
CA PHE A 37 -9.08 1.17 -7.95
C PHE A 37 -10.30 1.27 -8.86
N GLU A 38 -11.45 1.49 -8.26
CA GLU A 38 -12.72 1.61 -8.97
C GLU A 38 -13.35 2.96 -8.62
N GLY A 39 -13.70 3.74 -9.64
CA GLY A 39 -14.41 5.00 -9.49
C GLY A 39 -15.90 4.79 -9.73
N LEU A 40 -16.74 5.07 -8.73
CA LEU A 40 -18.20 5.07 -8.86
C LEU A 40 -18.68 6.48 -9.22
N LEU A 41 -18.20 7.00 -10.34
CA LEU A 41 -18.44 8.35 -10.82
C LEU A 41 -19.63 8.37 -11.79
N SER A 42 -20.46 9.42 -11.72
CA SER A 42 -21.51 9.66 -12.73
C SER A 42 -21.01 10.54 -13.89
N LEU A 43 -21.88 10.80 -14.87
CA LEU A 43 -21.54 11.55 -16.10
C LEU A 43 -21.63 13.07 -15.93
N TYR A 44 -21.65 13.60 -14.70
CA TYR A 44 -21.66 15.04 -14.50
C TYR A 44 -20.26 15.61 -14.68
N ALA A 45 -20.18 16.78 -15.31
CA ALA A 45 -18.93 17.33 -15.84
C ALA A 45 -17.78 17.47 -14.81
N SER A 46 -18.08 17.60 -13.51
CA SER A 46 -17.05 17.67 -12.46
C SER A 46 -16.40 16.32 -12.15
N GLU A 47 -17.01 15.21 -12.55
CA GLU A 47 -16.57 13.86 -12.22
C GLU A 47 -15.57 13.32 -13.25
N ASP A 48 -15.64 13.78 -14.50
CA ASP A 48 -14.66 13.44 -15.55
C ASP A 48 -13.24 13.89 -15.16
N SER A 49 -13.10 15.10 -14.60
CA SER A 49 -11.83 15.56 -14.04
C SER A 49 -11.37 14.74 -12.84
N MET A 50 -12.29 14.28 -12.00
CA MET A 50 -11.94 13.43 -10.85
C MET A 50 -11.42 12.06 -11.30
N TRP A 51 -11.95 11.51 -12.39
CA TRP A 51 -11.46 10.28 -12.99
C TRP A 51 -10.03 10.46 -13.51
N GLY A 52 -9.75 11.57 -14.21
CA GLY A 52 -8.40 11.93 -14.66
C GLY A 52 -7.40 12.04 -13.51
N ASP A 53 -7.77 12.75 -12.45
CA ASP A 53 -6.93 12.89 -11.24
C ASP A 53 -6.67 11.54 -10.56
N MET A 54 -7.69 10.68 -10.48
CA MET A 54 -7.55 9.33 -9.94
C MET A 54 -6.57 8.50 -10.77
N SER A 55 -6.70 8.51 -12.10
CA SER A 55 -5.84 7.76 -13.01
C SER A 55 -4.36 8.13 -12.82
N VAL A 56 -4.05 9.43 -12.79
CA VAL A 56 -2.68 9.93 -12.56
C VAL A 56 -2.19 9.54 -11.16
N ALA A 57 -3.04 9.66 -10.14
CA ALA A 57 -2.67 9.30 -8.78
C ALA A 57 -2.38 7.80 -8.61
N VAL A 58 -3.06 6.94 -9.39
CA VAL A 58 -2.81 5.49 -9.42
C VAL A 58 -1.53 5.18 -10.18
N GLU A 59 -1.28 5.82 -11.32
CA GLU A 59 -0.06 5.65 -12.11
C GLU A 59 1.20 6.03 -11.30
N ASP A 60 1.13 7.12 -10.52
CA ASP A 60 2.19 7.55 -9.61
C ASP A 60 2.63 6.44 -8.62
N LEU A 61 1.73 5.52 -8.24
CA LEU A 61 2.03 4.43 -7.32
C LEU A 61 3.04 3.43 -7.86
N HIS A 62 3.19 3.32 -9.18
CA HIS A 62 4.15 2.40 -9.79
C HIS A 62 5.60 2.74 -9.42
N SER A 63 5.87 3.99 -9.03
CA SER A 63 7.19 4.45 -8.56
C SER A 63 7.44 4.23 -7.06
N VAL A 64 6.44 3.77 -6.31
CA VAL A 64 6.50 3.66 -4.86
C VAL A 64 7.10 2.32 -4.44
N VAL A 65 8.07 2.38 -3.54
CA VAL A 65 8.66 1.19 -2.93
C VAL A 65 8.05 0.96 -1.55
N PHE A 66 7.49 -0.23 -1.32
CA PHE A 66 7.00 -0.64 -0.01
C PHE A 66 8.03 -1.54 0.68
N VAL A 67 8.37 -1.19 1.92
CA VAL A 67 9.38 -1.92 2.71
C VAL A 67 8.74 -2.38 4.01
N LEU A 68 8.81 -3.68 4.29
CA LEU A 68 8.36 -4.21 5.57
C LEU A 68 9.33 -3.82 6.67
N THR A 69 8.79 -3.45 7.83
CA THR A 69 9.57 -3.14 9.03
C THR A 69 8.94 -3.81 10.23
N LYS A 70 9.75 -4.18 11.22
CA LYS A 70 9.24 -4.67 12.50
C LYS A 70 8.46 -3.55 13.20
N ALA A 71 7.22 -3.82 13.59
CA ALA A 71 6.43 -2.88 14.38
C ALA A 71 7.10 -2.61 15.73
N ALA A 72 7.21 -1.33 16.09
CA ALA A 72 7.63 -0.93 17.44
C ALA A 72 6.40 -0.98 18.35
N HIS A 73 6.31 -2.00 19.20
CA HIS A 73 5.12 -2.27 20.02
C HIS A 73 3.84 -2.41 19.15
N ASN A 74 2.71 -1.84 19.56
CA ASN A 74 1.44 -1.87 18.83
C ASN A 74 1.31 -0.74 17.79
N ASN A 75 2.41 -0.09 17.37
CA ASN A 75 2.35 0.97 16.38
C ASN A 75 2.29 0.39 14.96
N THR A 76 1.13 0.56 14.32
CA THR A 76 0.86 0.12 12.94
C THR A 76 0.91 1.27 11.92
N THR A 77 1.40 2.45 12.31
CA THR A 77 1.43 3.64 11.46
C THR A 77 2.53 3.53 10.39
N PRO A 78 2.21 3.57 9.08
CA PRO A 78 3.20 3.64 8.03
C PRO A 78 4.04 4.91 8.10
N ARG A 79 5.33 4.80 7.78
CA ARG A 79 6.22 5.96 7.64
C ARG A 79 6.55 6.18 6.17
N VAL A 80 6.40 7.41 5.70
CA VAL A 80 6.69 7.80 4.32
C VAL A 80 7.97 8.64 4.27
N THR A 81 8.86 8.33 3.34
CA THR A 81 10.08 9.12 3.08
C THR A 81 10.31 9.28 1.58
N GLY A 82 11.27 10.14 1.20
CA GLY A 82 11.62 10.39 -0.19
C GLY A 82 10.87 11.59 -0.79
N ALA A 83 10.97 11.71 -2.11
CA ALA A 83 10.35 12.78 -2.89
C ALA A 83 9.45 12.19 -3.99
N ARG A 84 8.66 13.05 -4.65
CA ARG A 84 7.76 12.62 -5.74
C ARG A 84 8.56 11.86 -6.82
N GLY A 85 8.05 10.69 -7.22
CA GLY A 85 8.71 9.79 -8.18
C GLY A 85 9.75 8.82 -7.56
N ALA A 86 10.06 8.96 -6.27
CA ALA A 86 10.96 8.08 -5.53
C ALA A 86 10.53 7.98 -4.06
N ILE A 87 9.25 7.67 -3.83
CA ILE A 87 8.68 7.54 -2.49
C ILE A 87 8.96 6.13 -1.95
N THR A 88 9.38 6.05 -0.69
CA THR A 88 9.45 4.79 0.04
C THR A 88 8.46 4.81 1.21
N VAL A 89 7.66 3.77 1.32
CA VAL A 89 6.72 3.57 2.44
C VAL A 89 7.18 2.39 3.27
N TYR A 90 7.48 2.65 4.53
CA TYR A 90 7.79 1.63 5.53
C TYR A 90 6.48 1.16 6.17
N ILE A 91 6.13 -0.11 5.95
CA ILE A 91 4.94 -0.75 6.49
C ILE A 91 5.32 -1.55 7.73
N PRO A 92 4.86 -1.16 8.94
CA PRO A 92 5.10 -1.95 10.14
C PRO A 92 4.26 -3.24 10.12
N VAL A 93 4.91 -4.37 10.41
CA VAL A 93 4.29 -5.69 10.54
C VAL A 93 4.64 -6.34 11.88
N SER A 94 3.86 -7.33 12.30
CA SER A 94 4.11 -8.07 13.55
C SER A 94 5.48 -8.74 13.53
N GLU A 95 6.05 -8.96 14.72
CA GLU A 95 7.34 -9.66 14.87
C GLU A 95 7.31 -11.07 14.25
N VAL A 96 6.20 -11.78 14.45
CA VAL A 96 5.98 -13.12 13.88
C VAL A 96 6.08 -13.08 12.36
N LEU A 97 5.43 -12.12 11.71
CA LEU A 97 5.50 -11.98 10.25
C LEU A 97 6.89 -11.54 9.80
N PHE A 98 7.51 -10.58 10.50
CA PHE A 98 8.82 -10.04 10.15
C PHE A 98 9.94 -11.10 10.23
N SER A 99 9.88 -12.03 11.19
CA SER A 99 10.91 -13.05 11.37
C SER A 99 11.01 -14.07 10.22
N HIS A 100 10.03 -14.10 9.30
CA HIS A 100 10.10 -14.93 8.10
C HIS A 100 10.93 -14.32 6.97
N PHE A 101 11.28 -13.03 7.07
CA PHE A 101 11.98 -12.28 6.01
C PHE A 101 13.29 -11.62 6.48
N GLY A 102 13.57 -11.67 7.79
CA GLY A 102 14.76 -11.09 8.42
C GLY A 102 15.93 -12.05 8.52
#